data_AF-A0A376W944-F1
#
_entry.id   AF-A0A376W944-F1
#
_cell.length_a   1.000
_cell.length_b   1.000
_cell.length_c   1.000
_cell.angle_alpha   90.00
_cell.angle_beta   90.00
_cell.angle_gamma   90.00
#
_symmetry.space_group_name_H-M   'P 1'
#
loop_
_entity.id
_entity.type
_entity.pdbx_description
1 polymer ?
#
loop_
_entity_poly.entity_id
_entity_poly.type
_entity_poly.pdbx_seq_one_letter_code
_entity_poly.pdbx_strand_id
1 'polypeptide(L)'
;MGDNCQLLISGADEQEAHQRLSQWLRDEFPHCDAPLVEVKSDELEPLPISLTNLNPQIIRARTVCSGSAGGILTPISSLDLNALGNLPAAKGVDAEQSALENGLTLVLKNIEFRLLDSDGATSAILEAHRSLAGDTSLREHLLAGVSAGLSCAEAIVASANHFCEEFAPFPAAATCKNVPWTYATSASSYSSKSTVSNASRHRAN
;
A
#
# COMPACT_ATOMS: atom_id res chain seq x y z
N MET A 1 -6.39 20.02 -7.59
CA MET A 1 -6.17 21.37 -7.02
C MET A 1 -5.47 21.16 -5.70
N GLY A 2 -4.27 21.73 -5.56
CA GLY A 2 -3.29 21.36 -4.55
C GLY A 2 -3.66 21.82 -3.14
N ASP A 3 -3.49 20.90 -2.18
CA ASP A 3 -3.47 21.22 -0.77
C ASP A 3 -2.20 22.01 -0.46
N ASN A 4 -2.37 23.21 0.10
CA ASN A 4 -1.24 24.02 0.57
C ASN A 4 -0.64 23.36 1.82
N CYS A 5 0.39 22.54 1.61
CA CYS A 5 1.20 22.01 2.69
C CYS A 5 2.08 23.14 3.27
N GLN A 6 1.97 23.38 4.58
CA GLN A 6 2.82 24.31 5.32
C GLN A 6 3.75 23.52 6.24
N LEU A 7 5.06 23.75 6.10
CA LEU A 7 6.09 23.16 6.95
C LEU A 7 6.63 24.23 7.89
N LEU A 8 6.52 23.99 9.19
CA LEU A 8 7.17 24.80 10.22
C LEU A 8 8.45 24.10 10.65
N ILE A 9 9.59 24.76 10.43
CA ILE A 9 10.91 24.28 10.87
C ILE A 9 11.31 25.16 12.05
N SER A 10 11.83 24.56 13.12
CA SER A 10 12.25 25.30 14.32
C SER A 10 13.42 24.59 14.97
N GLY A 11 14.44 25.35 15.38
CA GLY A 11 15.67 24.80 15.95
C GLY A 11 16.84 25.77 15.81
N ALA A 12 17.99 25.40 16.38
CA ALA A 12 19.21 26.20 16.27
C ALA A 12 19.79 26.20 14.84
N ASP A 13 19.43 25.20 14.04
CA ASP A 13 19.82 24.96 12.66
C ASP A 13 18.67 25.21 11.66
N GLU A 14 17.61 25.92 12.07
CA GLU A 14 16.39 26.13 11.30
C GLU A 14 16.65 26.59 9.86
N GLN A 15 17.56 27.55 9.67
CA GLN A 15 17.90 28.09 8.35
C GLN A 15 18.66 27.08 7.47
N GLU A 16 19.58 26.31 8.05
CA GLU A 16 20.34 25.28 7.34
C GLU A 16 19.41 24.12 6.94
N ALA A 17 18.57 23.66 7.88
CA ALA A 17 17.56 22.64 7.65
C ALA A 17 16.54 23.06 6.58
N HIS A 18 16.05 24.31 6.65
CA HIS A 18 15.16 24.87 5.63
C HIS A 18 15.81 24.89 4.26
N GLN A 19 17.06 25.34 4.16
CA GLN A 19 17.77 25.44 2.89
C GLN A 19 18.03 24.05 2.28
N ARG A 20 18.47 23.09 3.09
CA ARG A 20 18.70 21.71 2.66
C ARG A 20 17.41 21.01 2.23
N LEU A 21 16.32 21.17 3.00
CA LEU A 21 15.02 20.58 2.69
C LEU A 21 14.41 21.21 1.43
N SER A 22 14.53 22.53 1.27
CA SER A 22 14.06 23.23 0.07
C SER A 22 14.79 22.76 -1.19
N GLN A 23 16.11 22.54 -1.09
CA GLN A 23 16.90 21.99 -2.19
C GLN A 23 16.47 20.55 -2.49
N TRP A 24 16.31 19.73 -1.46
CA TRP A 24 15.86 18.34 -1.60
C TRP A 24 14.47 18.25 -2.28
N LEU A 25 13.50 19.05 -1.85
CA LEU A 25 12.15 19.06 -2.42
C LEU A 25 12.11 19.46 -3.90
N ARG A 26 13.02 20.34 -4.34
CA ARG A 26 13.11 20.74 -5.76
C ARG A 26 13.86 19.74 -6.62
N ASP A 27 14.98 19.23 -6.11
CA ASP A 27 15.99 18.60 -6.95
C ASP A 27 16.07 17.07 -6.77
N GLU A 28 15.68 16.55 -5.60
CA GLU A 28 15.83 15.12 -5.24
C GLU A 28 14.48 14.41 -5.09
N PHE A 29 13.49 15.07 -4.49
CA PHE A 29 12.16 14.52 -4.26
C PHE A 29 11.43 14.07 -5.53
N PRO A 30 11.44 14.82 -6.66
CA PRO A 30 10.82 14.39 -7.91
C PRO A 30 11.43 13.13 -8.55
N HIS A 31 12.57 12.67 -8.03
CA HIS A 31 13.33 11.52 -8.55
C HIS A 31 13.41 10.36 -7.55
N CYS A 32 12.63 10.42 -6.46
CA CYS A 32 12.63 9.41 -5.40
C CYS A 32 11.92 8.10 -5.79
N ASP A 33 11.27 8.01 -6.95
CA ASP A 33 10.64 6.79 -7.48
C ASP A 33 11.65 5.74 -7.99
N ALA A 34 12.88 5.75 -7.48
CA ALA A 34 13.86 4.73 -7.77
C ALA A 34 13.43 3.37 -7.16
N PRO A 35 13.70 2.24 -7.83
CA PRO A 35 13.41 0.92 -7.29
C PRO A 35 14.00 0.73 -5.89
N LEU A 36 13.22 0.17 -4.96
CA LEU A 36 13.70 -0.18 -3.63
C LEU A 36 14.91 -1.12 -3.76
N VAL A 37 16.02 -0.77 -3.11
CA VAL A 37 17.21 -1.62 -3.05
C VAL A 37 16.82 -2.98 -2.47
N GLU A 38 17.21 -4.07 -3.14
CA GLU A 38 16.98 -5.42 -2.63
C GLU A 38 17.61 -5.58 -1.25
N VAL A 39 16.75 -5.62 -0.22
CA VAL A 39 17.14 -6.02 1.12
C VAL A 39 17.42 -7.52 1.07
N LYS A 40 18.71 -7.88 1.07
CA LYS A 40 19.16 -9.25 1.33
C LYS A 40 18.55 -9.68 2.66
N SER A 41 18.07 -10.92 2.72
CA SER A 41 17.51 -11.50 3.94
C SER A 41 18.58 -11.51 5.03
N ASP A 42 18.66 -10.46 5.83
CA ASP A 42 19.56 -10.42 6.97
C ASP A 42 19.13 -11.47 7.99
N GLU A 43 20.10 -12.25 8.46
CA GLU A 43 19.96 -12.99 9.70
C GLU A 43 19.47 -12.03 10.78
N LEU A 44 18.28 -12.32 11.30
CA LEU A 44 17.58 -11.46 12.24
C LEU A 44 18.39 -11.30 13.53
N GLU A 45 19.05 -10.14 13.70
CA GLU A 45 19.86 -9.88 14.89
C GLU A 45 19.03 -9.99 16.19
N PRO A 46 19.63 -10.50 17.28
CA PRO A 46 18.96 -10.61 18.56
C PRO A 46 18.63 -9.23 19.13
N LEU A 47 17.56 -9.15 19.93
CA LEU A 47 17.15 -7.89 20.54
C LEU A 47 18.17 -7.43 21.58
N PRO A 48 18.38 -6.11 21.72
CA PRO A 48 19.17 -5.57 22.82
C PRO A 48 18.64 -6.05 24.17
N ILE A 49 19.54 -6.37 25.11
CA ILE A 49 19.20 -6.89 26.45
C ILE A 49 18.19 -5.97 27.18
N SER A 50 18.34 -4.66 27.01
CA SER A 50 17.43 -3.66 27.58
C SER A 50 15.99 -3.83 27.10
N LEU A 51 15.78 -4.16 25.82
CA LEU A 51 14.46 -4.44 25.24
C LEU A 51 13.96 -5.83 25.63
N THR A 52 14.85 -6.83 25.64
CA THR A 52 14.50 -8.20 26.06
C THR A 52 13.95 -8.22 27.50
N ASN A 53 14.54 -7.43 28.40
CA ASN A 53 14.10 -7.35 29.80
C ASN A 53 12.70 -6.76 29.98
N LEU A 54 12.21 -5.96 29.03
CA LEU A 54 10.87 -5.37 29.08
C LEU A 54 9.77 -6.34 28.63
N ASN A 55 10.16 -7.54 28.17
CA ASN A 55 9.27 -8.56 27.63
C ASN A 55 8.19 -8.03 26.67
N PRO A 56 8.56 -7.25 25.65
CA PRO A 56 7.61 -6.69 24.70
C PRO A 56 7.01 -7.77 23.78
N GLN A 57 5.78 -7.55 23.32
CA GLN A 57 5.23 -8.31 22.21
C GLN A 57 5.88 -7.82 20.91
N ILE A 58 6.69 -8.66 20.28
CA ILE A 58 7.43 -8.30 19.06
C ILE A 58 6.94 -9.14 17.88
N ILE A 59 6.66 -8.46 16.78
CA ILE A 59 6.41 -9.07 15.47
C ILE A 59 7.57 -8.69 14.57
N ARG A 60 8.32 -9.69 14.10
CA ARG A 60 9.41 -9.49 13.12
C ARG A 60 8.83 -9.60 11.71
N ALA A 61 9.15 -8.66 10.84
CA ALA A 61 8.68 -8.60 9.46
C ALA A 61 9.81 -8.15 8.52
N ARG A 62 9.60 -8.30 7.21
CA ARG A 62 10.53 -7.78 6.20
C ARG A 62 10.37 -6.27 6.11
N THR A 63 11.45 -5.55 6.35
CA THR A 63 11.49 -4.09 6.20
C THR A 63 11.38 -3.71 4.72
N VAL A 64 10.40 -2.87 4.37
CA VAL A 64 10.20 -2.33 3.02
C VAL A 64 10.74 -0.90 2.87
N CYS A 65 10.79 -0.15 3.96
CA CYS A 65 11.39 1.18 4.04
C CYS A 65 12.00 1.39 5.44
N SER A 66 13.07 2.18 5.52
CA SER A 66 13.67 2.56 6.80
C SER A 66 12.86 3.66 7.48
N GLY A 67 12.70 3.56 8.80
CA GLY A 67 12.05 4.59 9.60
C GLY A 67 11.44 4.02 10.88
N SER A 68 10.88 4.89 11.69
CA SER A 68 10.11 4.53 12.89
C SER A 68 8.80 5.30 12.90
N ALA A 69 7.70 4.63 13.16
CA ALA A 69 6.37 5.23 13.25
C ALA A 69 5.66 4.76 14.53
N GLY A 70 4.85 5.65 15.11
CA GLY A 70 3.95 5.36 16.23
C GLY A 70 2.53 5.74 15.86
N GLY A 71 1.55 4.93 16.24
CA GLY A 71 0.14 5.17 15.89
C GLY A 71 -0.81 4.14 16.50
N ILE A 72 -2.10 4.29 16.18
CA ILE A 72 -3.16 3.36 16.55
C ILE A 72 -3.36 2.38 15.40
N LEU A 73 -3.52 1.10 15.74
CA LEU A 73 -3.83 0.07 14.76
C LEU A 73 -5.28 0.19 14.30
N THR A 74 -5.47 0.60 13.06
CA THR A 74 -6.76 0.59 12.39
C THR A 74 -6.82 -0.62 11.48
N PRO A 75 -7.62 -1.66 11.79
CA PRO A 75 -7.77 -2.80 10.90
C PRO A 75 -8.46 -2.35 9.62
N ILE A 76 -7.83 -2.62 8.48
CA ILE A 76 -8.45 -2.44 7.17
C ILE A 76 -9.07 -3.79 6.80
N SER A 77 -10.39 -3.85 6.71
CA SER A 77 -11.10 -5.04 6.23
C SER A 77 -11.09 -5.05 4.70
N SER A 78 -10.51 -6.09 4.11
CA SER A 78 -10.66 -6.38 2.68
C SER A 78 -11.96 -7.14 2.43
N LEU A 79 -12.62 -6.86 1.30
CA LEU A 79 -13.71 -7.69 0.81
C LEU A 79 -13.14 -8.99 0.24
N ASP A 80 -13.52 -10.13 0.80
CA ASP A 80 -13.20 -11.44 0.22
C ASP A 80 -14.36 -11.90 -0.66
N LEU A 81 -14.12 -11.97 -1.97
CA LEU A 81 -15.11 -12.43 -2.96
C LEU A 81 -15.53 -13.89 -2.74
N ASN A 82 -14.68 -14.70 -2.11
CA ASN A 82 -14.96 -16.12 -1.82
C ASN A 82 -15.72 -16.34 -0.51
N ALA A 83 -15.80 -15.32 0.34
CA ALA A 83 -16.50 -15.35 1.62
C ALA A 83 -17.70 -14.37 1.66
N LEU A 84 -18.18 -13.94 0.49
CA LEU A 84 -19.45 -13.24 0.38
C LEU A 84 -20.53 -14.18 0.90
N GLY A 85 -21.33 -13.71 1.86
CA GLY A 85 -22.48 -14.45 2.39
C GLY A 85 -23.57 -14.61 1.32
N ASN A 86 -24.85 -14.60 1.73
CA ASN A 86 -25.93 -14.71 0.76
C ASN A 86 -25.94 -13.50 -0.20
N LEU A 87 -25.61 -13.75 -1.47
CA LEU A 87 -25.73 -12.78 -2.54
C LEU A 87 -27.21 -12.50 -2.84
N PRO A 88 -27.56 -11.29 -3.32
CA PRO A 88 -28.93 -10.96 -3.68
C PRO A 88 -29.42 -11.88 -4.79
N ALA A 89 -30.66 -12.36 -4.68
CA ALA A 89 -31.27 -13.21 -5.68
C ALA A 89 -31.38 -12.49 -7.03
N ALA A 90 -31.18 -13.24 -8.11
CA ALA A 90 -31.27 -12.72 -9.48
C ALA A 90 -32.66 -12.14 -9.77
N LYS A 91 -32.67 -10.96 -10.38
CA LYS A 91 -33.86 -10.34 -10.98
C LYS A 91 -34.01 -10.81 -12.44
N GLY A 92 -34.91 -10.16 -13.18
CA GLY A 92 -35.02 -10.39 -14.63
C GLY A 92 -33.69 -10.08 -15.34
N VAL A 93 -33.38 -10.86 -16.37
CA VAL A 93 -32.12 -10.79 -17.13
C VAL A 93 -31.80 -9.37 -17.59
N ASP A 94 -32.79 -8.65 -18.14
CA ASP A 94 -32.61 -7.27 -18.61
C ASP A 94 -32.21 -6.31 -17.47
N ALA A 95 -32.77 -6.51 -16.27
CA ALA A 95 -32.45 -5.69 -15.10
C ALA A 95 -31.03 -5.97 -14.58
N GLU A 96 -30.61 -7.24 -14.57
CA GLU A 96 -29.26 -7.64 -14.17
C GLU A 96 -28.21 -7.18 -15.18
N GLN A 97 -28.48 -7.31 -16.49
CA GLN A 97 -27.58 -6.79 -17.54
C GLN A 97 -27.45 -5.27 -17.45
N SER A 98 -28.56 -4.55 -17.25
CA SER A 98 -28.51 -3.10 -17.07
C SER A 98 -27.72 -2.71 -15.81
N ALA A 99 -27.92 -3.41 -14.70
CA ALA A 99 -27.16 -3.17 -13.47
C ALA A 99 -25.65 -3.42 -13.66
N LEU A 100 -25.28 -4.49 -14.37
CA LEU A 100 -23.91 -4.82 -14.71
C LEU A 100 -23.24 -3.74 -15.57
N GLU A 101 -23.87 -3.34 -16.68
CA GLU A 101 -23.34 -2.32 -17.59
C GLU A 101 -23.20 -0.95 -16.91
N ASN A 102 -24.19 -0.59 -16.08
CA ASN A 102 -24.12 0.62 -15.26
C ASN A 102 -22.95 0.55 -14.27
N GLY A 103 -22.76 -0.59 -13.60
CA GLY A 103 -21.64 -0.82 -12.69
C GLY A 103 -20.28 -0.69 -13.39
N LEU A 104 -20.11 -1.32 -14.55
CA LEU A 104 -18.88 -1.25 -15.34
C LEU A 104 -18.58 0.18 -15.79
N THR A 105 -19.62 0.90 -16.24
CA THR A 105 -19.50 2.32 -16.62
C THR A 105 -19.07 3.18 -15.45
N LEU A 106 -19.60 2.95 -14.23
CA LEU A 106 -19.22 3.68 -13.03
C LEU A 106 -17.77 3.41 -12.62
N VAL A 107 -17.33 2.15 -12.70
CA VAL A 107 -15.94 1.77 -12.41
C VAL A 107 -14.97 2.43 -13.39
N LEU A 108 -15.26 2.37 -14.69
CA LEU A 108 -14.42 3.03 -15.70
C LEU A 108 -14.33 4.54 -15.47
N LYS A 109 -15.46 5.21 -15.21
CA LYS A 109 -15.47 6.65 -14.87
C LYS A 109 -14.67 6.94 -13.59
N ASN A 110 -14.75 6.08 -12.58
CA ASN A 110 -13.97 6.25 -11.36
C ASN A 110 -12.46 6.16 -11.61
N ILE A 111 -12.03 5.18 -12.42
CA ILE A 111 -10.62 5.03 -12.82
C ILE A 111 -10.17 6.23 -13.64
N GLU A 112 -10.96 6.67 -14.62
CA GLU A 112 -10.67 7.86 -15.44
C GLU A 112 -10.58 9.12 -14.59
N PHE A 113 -11.43 9.28 -13.59
CA PHE A 113 -11.36 10.40 -12.66
C PHE A 113 -10.08 10.38 -11.82
N ARG A 114 -9.68 9.20 -11.32
CA ARG A 114 -8.43 9.05 -10.56
C ARG A 114 -7.18 9.28 -11.41
N LEU A 115 -7.24 8.96 -12.70
CA LEU A 115 -6.16 9.21 -13.64
C LEU A 115 -5.84 10.70 -13.81
N LEU A 116 -6.82 11.60 -13.62
CA LEU A 116 -6.63 13.05 -13.78
C LEU A 116 -5.65 13.66 -12.76
N ASP A 117 -5.45 13.01 -11.61
CA ASP A 117 -4.61 13.50 -10.50
C ASP A 117 -3.42 12.56 -10.21
N SER A 118 -3.19 11.56 -11.08
CA SER A 118 -2.12 10.57 -10.90
C SER A 118 -0.94 10.83 -11.84
N ASP A 119 0.28 10.59 -11.36
CA ASP A 119 1.52 10.66 -12.11
C ASP A 119 2.37 9.37 -11.98
N GLY A 120 3.44 9.32 -12.77
CA GLY A 120 4.48 8.30 -12.68
C GLY A 120 3.96 6.86 -12.75
N ALA A 121 4.36 6.04 -11.77
CA ALA A 121 3.97 4.63 -11.70
C ALA A 121 2.47 4.43 -11.40
N THR A 122 1.84 5.38 -10.71
CA THR A 122 0.42 5.28 -10.33
C THR A 122 -0.47 5.35 -11.56
N SER A 123 -0.18 6.26 -12.50
CA SER A 123 -0.95 6.36 -13.74
C SER A 123 -0.82 5.09 -14.59
N ALA A 124 0.38 4.52 -14.73
CA ALA A 124 0.60 3.28 -15.47
C ALA A 124 -0.22 2.10 -14.91
N ILE A 125 -0.32 1.99 -13.58
CA ILE A 125 -1.15 0.96 -12.93
C ILE A 125 -2.64 1.20 -13.21
N LEU A 126 -3.10 2.45 -13.10
CA LEU A 126 -4.50 2.79 -13.37
C LEU A 126 -4.89 2.62 -14.84
N GLU A 127 -3.97 2.85 -15.78
CA GLU A 127 -4.17 2.56 -17.21
C GLU A 127 -4.32 1.05 -17.45
N ALA A 128 -3.51 0.22 -16.78
CA ALA A 128 -3.68 -1.23 -16.83
C ALA A 128 -5.05 -1.67 -16.28
N HIS A 129 -5.49 -1.10 -15.15
CA HIS A 129 -6.83 -1.35 -14.61
C HIS A 129 -7.94 -0.88 -15.56
N ARG A 130 -7.77 0.28 -16.21
CA ARG A 130 -8.72 0.78 -17.23
C ARG A 130 -8.81 -0.17 -18.41
N SER A 131 -7.68 -0.70 -18.86
CA SER A 131 -7.63 -1.69 -19.94
C SER A 131 -8.36 -2.98 -19.55
N LEU A 132 -8.15 -3.50 -18.34
CA LEU A 132 -8.83 -4.69 -17.84
C LEU A 132 -10.35 -4.48 -17.68
N ALA A 133 -10.77 -3.36 -17.08
CA ALA A 133 -12.19 -3.04 -16.92
C ALA A 133 -12.89 -2.73 -18.26
N GLY A 134 -12.13 -2.32 -19.28
CA GLY A 134 -12.61 -2.11 -20.64
C GLY A 134 -12.55 -3.34 -21.53
N ASP A 135 -12.01 -4.47 -21.03
CA ASP A 135 -11.77 -5.67 -21.82
C ASP A 135 -13.09 -6.31 -22.29
N THR A 136 -13.12 -6.67 -23.57
CA THR A 136 -14.31 -7.27 -24.18
C THR A 136 -14.54 -8.70 -23.72
N SER A 137 -13.48 -9.47 -23.50
CA SER A 137 -13.57 -10.86 -23.04
C SER A 137 -14.14 -10.93 -21.62
N LEU A 138 -13.70 -10.01 -20.74
CA LEU A 138 -14.28 -9.84 -19.41
C LEU A 138 -15.78 -9.51 -19.49
N ARG A 139 -16.15 -8.53 -20.33
CA ARG A 139 -17.56 -8.13 -20.50
C ARG A 139 -18.41 -9.28 -21.01
N GLU A 140 -17.94 -10.00 -22.04
CA GLU A 140 -18.65 -11.14 -22.63
C GLU A 140 -18.85 -12.27 -21.61
N HIS A 141 -17.83 -12.58 -20.81
CA HIS A 141 -17.94 -13.60 -19.77
C HIS A 141 -18.95 -13.22 -18.68
N LEU A 142 -18.97 -11.96 -18.25
CA LEU A 142 -19.95 -11.44 -17.29
C LEU A 142 -21.38 -11.51 -17.84
N LEU A 143 -21.59 -11.09 -19.09
CA LEU A 143 -22.90 -11.13 -19.74
C LEU A 143 -23.38 -12.58 -19.98
N ALA A 144 -22.47 -13.50 -20.28
CA ALA A 144 -22.79 -14.92 -20.40
C ALA A 144 -23.29 -15.49 -19.06
N GLY A 145 -22.64 -15.13 -17.94
CA GLY A 145 -23.06 -15.53 -16.61
C GLY A 145 -24.47 -15.04 -16.25
N VAL A 146 -24.77 -13.76 -16.52
CA VAL A 146 -26.11 -13.19 -16.29
C VAL A 146 -27.15 -13.86 -17.20
N SER A 147 -26.80 -14.13 -18.47
CA SER A 147 -27.69 -14.81 -19.41
C SER A 147 -27.96 -16.27 -19.03
N ALA A 148 -27.04 -16.90 -18.28
CA ALA A 148 -27.23 -18.23 -17.70
C ALA A 148 -28.09 -18.22 -16.42
N GLY A 149 -28.58 -17.05 -15.98
CA GLY A 149 -29.47 -16.90 -14.84
C GLY A 149 -28.79 -16.55 -13.51
N LEU A 150 -27.48 -16.24 -13.53
CA LEU A 150 -26.79 -15.71 -12.36
C LEU A 150 -27.23 -14.26 -12.09
N SER A 151 -27.28 -13.87 -10.82
CA SER A 151 -27.35 -12.45 -10.47
C SER A 151 -26.08 -11.73 -10.94
N CYS A 152 -26.14 -10.41 -11.11
CA CYS A 152 -24.96 -9.59 -11.43
C CYS A 152 -23.80 -9.84 -10.45
N ALA A 153 -24.09 -9.95 -9.15
CA ALA A 153 -23.08 -10.22 -8.14
C ALA A 153 -22.44 -11.61 -8.29
N GLU A 154 -23.24 -12.65 -8.54
CA GLU A 154 -22.74 -14.01 -8.77
C GLU A 154 -21.92 -14.11 -10.05
N ALA A 155 -22.35 -13.44 -11.14
CA ALA A 155 -21.62 -13.40 -12.39
C ALA A 155 -20.24 -12.74 -12.22
N ILE A 156 -20.13 -11.69 -11.40
CA ILE A 156 -18.85 -11.03 -11.07
C ILE A 156 -17.94 -12.00 -10.30
N VAL A 157 -18.45 -12.68 -9.27
CA VAL A 157 -17.65 -13.63 -8.47
C VAL A 157 -17.17 -14.79 -9.34
N ALA A 158 -18.06 -15.37 -10.15
CA ALA A 158 -17.73 -16.47 -11.06
C ALA A 158 -16.67 -16.04 -12.10
N SER A 159 -16.82 -14.85 -12.69
CA SER A 159 -15.86 -14.32 -13.66
C SER A 159 -14.51 -14.02 -13.02
N ALA A 160 -14.49 -13.43 -11.83
CA ALA A 160 -13.26 -13.17 -11.08
C ALA A 160 -12.49 -14.47 -10.81
N ASN A 161 -13.19 -15.51 -10.35
CA ASN A 161 -12.57 -16.82 -10.11
C ASN A 161 -12.01 -17.43 -11.40
N HIS A 162 -12.77 -17.39 -12.50
CA HIS A 162 -12.33 -17.91 -13.80
C HIS A 162 -11.02 -17.27 -14.27
N PHE A 163 -10.95 -15.93 -14.32
CA PHE A 163 -9.76 -15.24 -14.77
C PHE A 163 -8.60 -15.37 -13.77
N CYS A 164 -8.86 -15.39 -12.45
CA CYS A 164 -7.82 -15.66 -11.48
C CYS A 164 -7.19 -17.05 -11.66
N GLU A 165 -7.97 -18.07 -12.01
CA GLU A 165 -7.46 -19.41 -12.34
C GLU A 165 -6.69 -19.42 -13.66
N GLU A 166 -7.17 -18.72 -14.68
CA GLU A 166 -6.50 -18.60 -15.98
C GLU A 166 -5.14 -17.89 -15.88
N PHE A 167 -5.03 -16.87 -15.01
CA PHE A 167 -3.79 -16.15 -14.73
C PHE A 167 -2.92 -16.81 -13.65
N ALA A 168 -3.37 -17.91 -13.04
CA ALA A 168 -2.59 -18.63 -12.03
C ALA A 168 -1.36 -19.43 -12.54
N PRO A 169 -1.08 -19.69 -13.83
CA PRO A 169 0.04 -20.54 -14.21
C PRO A 169 1.36 -19.74 -14.25
N PHE A 170 1.83 -19.34 -13.08
CA PHE A 170 3.22 -19.51 -12.66
C PHE A 170 3.20 -19.87 -11.18
N PRO A 171 3.88 -20.95 -10.74
CA PRO A 171 4.04 -21.22 -9.31
C PRO A 171 4.89 -20.11 -8.71
N ALA A 172 4.24 -19.04 -8.23
CA ALA A 172 4.80 -18.24 -7.17
C ALA A 172 5.08 -19.22 -6.03
N ALA A 173 6.36 -19.30 -5.66
CA ALA A 173 6.83 -20.11 -4.56
C ALA A 173 5.83 -20.06 -3.39
N ALA A 174 5.56 -21.24 -2.89
CA ALA A 174 4.56 -21.53 -1.88
C ALA A 174 4.47 -20.48 -0.76
N THR A 175 3.23 -20.35 -0.28
CA THR A 175 2.85 -19.93 1.08
C THR A 175 3.02 -18.46 1.45
N CYS A 176 1.96 -17.69 1.21
CA CYS A 176 1.43 -16.75 2.20
C CYS A 176 -0.10 -16.93 2.23
N LYS A 177 -0.58 -18.11 2.64
CA LYS A 177 -1.99 -18.30 3.01
C LYS A 177 -2.14 -17.87 4.47
N ASN A 178 -2.96 -16.86 4.70
CA ASN A 178 -3.56 -16.46 5.98
C ASN A 178 -2.60 -16.14 7.14
N VAL A 179 -1.93 -14.98 7.06
CA VAL A 179 -1.49 -14.28 8.28
C VAL A 179 -2.32 -13.00 8.37
N PRO A 180 -3.07 -12.77 9.47
CA PRO A 180 -3.68 -11.46 9.69
C PRO A 180 -2.55 -10.45 9.85
N TRP A 181 -2.53 -9.43 9.00
CA TRP A 181 -1.58 -8.32 9.10
C TRP A 181 -1.87 -7.51 10.38
N THR A 182 -1.39 -7.98 11.52
CA THR A 182 -1.26 -7.16 12.72
C THR A 182 0.05 -6.41 12.60
N TYR A 183 -0.01 -5.14 12.21
CA TYR A 183 1.11 -4.23 12.38
C TYR A 183 1.41 -4.15 13.88
N ALA A 184 2.63 -4.47 14.32
CA ALA A 184 3.05 -4.24 15.70
C ALA A 184 3.90 -2.97 15.77
N THR A 185 3.55 -2.10 16.71
CA THR A 185 4.39 -0.97 17.11
C THR A 185 5.43 -1.45 18.12
N SER A 186 6.69 -1.06 17.92
CA SER A 186 7.70 -1.12 18.97
C SER A 186 8.03 0.31 19.38
N ALA A 187 7.85 0.60 20.66
CA ALA A 187 8.34 1.81 21.29
C ALA A 187 9.72 1.51 21.88
N SER A 188 10.73 2.34 21.60
CA SER A 188 11.80 2.55 22.57
C SER A 188 12.56 3.86 22.36
N SER A 189 12.37 4.73 23.35
CA SER A 189 13.32 5.58 24.07
C SER A 189 14.61 6.07 23.38
N TYR A 190 14.71 7.40 23.35
CA TYR A 190 15.88 8.24 23.09
C TYR A 190 17.16 7.78 23.82
N SER A 191 18.29 7.84 23.11
CA SER A 191 19.63 7.95 23.72
C SER A 191 20.43 9.03 23.00
N SER A 192 20.48 10.22 23.59
CA SER A 192 21.34 11.32 23.17
C SER A 192 22.81 10.92 23.33
N LYS A 193 23.59 10.94 22.24
CA LYS A 193 25.06 10.81 22.30
C LYS A 193 25.65 12.08 22.91
N SER A 194 26.12 11.99 24.15
CA SER A 194 27.00 13.00 24.76
C SER A 194 28.38 12.92 24.12
N THR A 195 28.73 13.92 23.31
CA THR A 195 30.08 14.08 22.75
C THR A 195 31.04 14.55 23.84
N VAL A 196 32.02 13.73 24.19
CA VAL A 196 33.15 14.08 25.06
C VAL A 196 34.05 15.06 24.28
N SER A 197 34.11 16.32 24.71
CA SER A 197 35.07 17.29 24.18
C SER A 197 36.29 17.34 25.10
N ASN A 198 37.41 16.80 24.59
CA ASN A 198 38.73 16.92 25.21
C ASN A 198 39.24 18.35 25.02
N ALA A 199 39.30 19.14 26.10
CA ALA A 199 40.05 20.39 26.15
C ALA A 199 41.20 20.25 27.15
N SER A 200 42.41 20.07 26.63
CA SER A 200 43.65 20.15 27.41
C SER A 200 44.61 21.11 26.72
N ARG A 201 44.72 22.33 27.23
CA ARG A 201 45.96 23.14 27.29
C ARG A 201 45.72 24.44 28.05
N HIS A 202 46.03 24.43 29.33
CA HIS A 202 46.50 25.63 30.03
C HIS A 202 47.94 25.39 30.44
N ARG A 203 48.86 26.18 29.89
CA ARG A 203 50.23 26.34 30.39
C ARG A 203 50.36 27.81 30.76
N ALA A 204 50.48 28.10 32.04
CA ALA A 204 50.96 29.36 32.55
C ALA A 204 51.83 29.06 33.77
N ASN A 205 53.11 29.37 33.64
CA ASN A 205 53.93 29.88 34.73
C ASN A 205 54.59 31.14 34.17
#